data_AF-X0W925-F1
#
_entry.id   AF-X0W925-F1
#
_cell.length_a   1.000
_cell.length_b   1.000
_cell.length_c   1.000
_cell.angle_alpha   90.00
_cell.angle_beta   90.00
_cell.angle_gamma   90.00
#
_symmetry.space_group_name_H-M   'P 1'
#
loop_
_entity.id
_entity.type
_entity.pdbx_description
1 polymer ?
#
loop_
_entity_poly.entity_id
_entity_poly.type
_entity_poly.pdbx_seq_one_letter_code
_entity_poly.pdbx_strand_id
1 'polypeptide(L)'
;MTKKERIRKALLAARAIAALAETEERDFTPDERVKVAGYLAEAKTLKDEIKEAEGDAALIASIKGFEAEMDSNPEQDPVAAALKGTVGMRFVTSPAFLDWMKSIAPSGSVSRQAKGLISPAVEFKNLFAKDLVTGSDDESAGAFVQTDYTGIYEPLGRYPLNVVGLVNRRTTTSDLIEFVRQTVRVQEAASVPEANVTEYSGATGEVSGEKPEATIEFEQVTTPVKTLAVWIPATKRALSDASQIR
;
A
#
# COMPACT_ATOMS: atom_id res chain seq x y z
N MET A 1 -4.92 30.00 -9.91
CA MET A 1 -5.82 28.84 -9.68
C MET A 1 -4.94 27.61 -9.60
N THR A 2 -4.86 26.96 -8.45
CA THR A 2 -4.00 25.78 -8.26
C THR A 2 -4.52 24.59 -9.10
N LYS A 3 -3.65 23.65 -9.50
CA LYS A 3 -4.07 22.47 -10.30
C LYS A 3 -5.18 21.66 -9.58
N LYS A 4 -5.13 21.62 -8.24
CA LYS A 4 -6.16 21.00 -7.36
C LYS A 4 -7.52 21.74 -7.43
N GLU A 5 -7.54 23.06 -7.56
CA GLU A 5 -8.77 23.84 -7.76
C GLU A 5 -9.39 23.62 -9.15
N ARG A 6 -8.56 23.45 -10.19
CA ARG A 6 -9.03 23.16 -11.56
C ARG A 6 -9.73 21.81 -11.65
N ILE A 7 -9.19 20.77 -10.99
CA ILE A 7 -9.85 19.45 -10.88
C ILE A 7 -11.20 19.57 -10.18
N ARG A 8 -11.26 20.28 -9.03
CA ARG A 8 -12.53 20.46 -8.30
C ARG A 8 -13.57 21.16 -9.15
N LYS A 9 -13.20 22.18 -9.94
CA LYS A 9 -14.11 22.88 -10.84
C LYS A 9 -14.61 21.99 -11.97
N ALA A 10 -13.73 21.19 -12.60
CA ALA A 10 -14.11 20.24 -13.65
C ALA A 10 -15.05 19.14 -13.13
N LEU A 11 -14.78 18.60 -11.93
CA LEU A 11 -15.64 17.59 -11.30
C LEU A 11 -16.99 18.16 -10.84
N LEU A 12 -17.03 19.41 -10.37
CA LEU A 12 -18.30 20.09 -10.05
C LEU A 12 -19.15 20.32 -11.31
N ALA A 13 -18.54 20.69 -12.44
CA ALA A 13 -19.24 20.83 -13.71
C ALA A 13 -19.78 19.49 -14.24
N ALA A 14 -18.99 18.42 -14.14
CA ALA A 14 -19.43 17.07 -14.51
C ALA A 14 -20.58 16.57 -13.61
N ARG A 15 -20.50 16.85 -12.30
CA ARG A 15 -21.55 16.51 -11.34
C ARG A 15 -22.84 17.29 -11.55
N ALA A 16 -22.77 18.56 -11.96
CA ALA A 16 -23.95 19.34 -12.28
C ALA A 16 -24.71 18.77 -13.50
N ILE A 17 -23.99 18.29 -14.51
CA ILE A 17 -24.58 17.63 -15.68
C ILE A 17 -25.19 16.28 -15.31
N ALA A 18 -24.52 15.50 -14.45
CA ALA A 18 -25.05 14.24 -13.93
C ALA A 18 -26.31 14.43 -13.07
N ALA A 19 -26.32 15.46 -12.22
CA ALA A 19 -27.47 15.78 -11.37
C ALA A 19 -28.69 16.21 -12.20
N LEU A 20 -28.49 16.97 -13.29
CA LEU A 20 -29.58 17.36 -14.20
C LEU A 20 -30.20 16.14 -14.90
N ALA A 21 -29.37 15.20 -15.38
CA ALA A 21 -29.85 13.97 -15.99
C ALA A 21 -30.61 13.06 -15.00
N GLU A 22 -30.18 13.04 -13.74
CA GLU A 22 -30.84 12.28 -12.67
C GLU A 22 -32.18 12.93 -12.23
N THR A 23 -32.26 14.27 -12.17
CA THR A 23 -33.52 14.97 -11.87
C THR A 23 -34.56 14.88 -12.98
N GLU A 24 -34.12 14.69 -14.22
CA GLU A 24 -35.01 14.55 -15.38
C GLU A 24 -35.36 13.08 -15.70
N GLU A 25 -34.91 12.12 -14.87
CA GLU A 25 -35.08 10.66 -15.09
C GLU A 25 -34.74 10.22 -16.53
N ARG A 26 -33.69 10.80 -17.10
CA ARG A 26 -33.35 10.67 -18.52
C ARG A 26 -31.91 10.21 -18.71
N ASP A 27 -31.69 9.37 -19.72
CA ASP A 27 -30.34 9.06 -20.19
C ASP A 27 -29.62 10.30 -20.73
N PHE A 28 -28.33 10.39 -20.44
CA PHE A 28 -27.44 11.45 -20.95
C PHE A 28 -27.59 11.63 -22.45
N THR A 29 -27.83 12.87 -22.88
CA THR A 29 -27.80 13.23 -24.31
C THR A 29 -26.41 12.96 -24.91
N PRO A 30 -26.29 12.74 -26.24
CA PRO A 30 -25.00 12.55 -26.88
C PRO A 30 -24.00 13.70 -26.59
N ASP A 31 -24.49 14.93 -26.55
CA ASP A 31 -23.67 16.12 -26.30
C ASP A 31 -23.20 16.24 -24.84
N GLU A 32 -24.01 15.80 -23.87
CA GLU A 32 -23.64 15.78 -22.45
C GLU A 32 -22.62 14.68 -22.15
N ARG A 33 -22.71 13.52 -22.81
CA ARG A 33 -21.70 12.46 -22.68
C ARG A 33 -20.33 12.94 -23.13
N VAL A 34 -20.27 13.68 -24.24
CA VAL A 34 -19.01 14.26 -24.74
C VAL A 34 -18.43 15.28 -23.76
N LYS A 35 -19.27 16.13 -23.17
CA LYS A 35 -18.83 17.13 -22.17
C LYS A 35 -18.35 16.48 -20.87
N VAL A 36 -19.07 15.49 -20.33
CA VAL A 36 -18.67 14.75 -19.12
C VAL A 36 -17.38 13.96 -19.36
N ALA A 37 -17.25 13.29 -20.52
CA ALA A 37 -16.03 12.61 -20.90
C ALA A 37 -14.83 13.57 -21.02
N GLY A 38 -15.04 14.77 -21.58
CA GLY A 38 -14.04 15.83 -21.65
C GLY A 38 -13.55 16.29 -20.26
N TYR A 39 -14.46 16.59 -19.34
CA TYR A 39 -14.10 17.00 -17.98
C TYR A 39 -13.39 15.89 -17.17
N LEU A 40 -13.76 14.62 -17.40
CA LEU A 40 -13.09 13.48 -16.78
C LEU A 40 -11.69 13.24 -17.35
N ALA A 41 -11.50 13.45 -18.66
CA ALA A 41 -10.19 13.37 -19.30
C ALA A 41 -9.25 14.47 -18.79
N GLU A 42 -9.74 15.72 -18.69
CA GLU A 42 -8.99 16.85 -18.10
C GLU A 42 -8.66 16.63 -16.62
N ALA A 43 -9.58 16.05 -15.84
CA ALA A 43 -9.32 15.72 -14.44
C ALA A 43 -8.26 14.62 -14.29
N LYS A 44 -8.21 13.67 -15.22
CA LYS A 44 -7.23 12.58 -15.25
C LYS A 44 -5.83 13.11 -15.58
N THR A 45 -5.68 13.91 -16.64
CA THR A 45 -4.38 14.51 -17.00
C THR A 45 -3.84 15.39 -15.88
N LEU A 46 -4.68 16.24 -15.28
CA LEU A 46 -4.28 17.07 -14.14
C LEU A 46 -3.91 16.24 -12.90
N LYS A 47 -4.51 15.06 -12.70
CA LYS A 47 -4.17 14.16 -11.58
C LYS A 47 -2.83 13.47 -11.82
N ASP A 48 -2.54 13.08 -13.05
CA ASP A 48 -1.26 12.46 -13.41
C ASP A 48 -0.11 13.48 -13.29
N GLU A 49 -0.31 14.72 -13.75
CA GLU A 49 0.65 15.82 -13.54
C GLU A 49 0.89 16.17 -12.06
N ILE A 50 -0.11 15.99 -11.18
CA ILE A 50 0.07 16.20 -9.73
C ILE A 50 0.90 15.07 -9.12
N LYS A 51 0.70 13.82 -9.55
CA LYS A 51 1.49 12.69 -9.08
C LYS A 51 2.96 12.81 -9.50
N GLU A 52 3.21 13.25 -10.72
CA GLU A 52 4.57 13.52 -11.20
C GLU A 52 5.21 14.64 -10.35
N ALA A 53 4.51 15.76 -10.15
CA ALA A 53 5.02 16.87 -9.34
C ALA A 53 5.22 16.51 -7.85
N GLU A 54 4.35 15.69 -7.26
CA GLU A 54 4.49 15.20 -5.88
C GLU A 54 5.62 14.16 -5.77
N GLY A 55 5.81 13.33 -6.81
CA GLY A 55 6.93 12.39 -6.92
C GLY A 55 8.29 13.09 -7.04
N ASP A 56 8.37 14.11 -7.88
CA ASP A 56 9.58 14.93 -8.05
C ASP A 56 9.91 15.71 -6.76
N ALA A 57 8.90 16.24 -6.08
CA ALA A 57 9.09 16.92 -4.79
C ALA A 57 9.58 15.96 -3.69
N ALA A 58 9.06 14.72 -3.65
CA ALA A 58 9.53 13.69 -2.72
C ALA A 58 10.97 13.25 -3.04
N LEU A 59 11.31 13.14 -4.32
CA LEU A 59 12.65 12.80 -4.78
C LEU A 59 13.65 13.92 -4.43
N ILE A 60 13.29 15.19 -4.64
CA ILE A 60 14.08 16.35 -4.20
C ILE A 60 14.24 16.38 -2.68
N ALA A 61 13.21 16.04 -1.91
CA ALA A 61 13.30 15.95 -0.45
C ALA A 61 14.23 14.82 0.00
N SER A 62 14.21 13.68 -0.68
CA SER A 62 15.14 12.58 -0.41
C SER A 62 16.59 12.94 -0.76
N ILE A 63 16.82 13.64 -1.88
CA ILE A 63 18.16 14.15 -2.26
C ILE A 63 18.67 15.13 -1.20
N LYS A 64 17.84 16.07 -0.75
CA LYS A 64 18.23 17.00 0.33
C LYS A 64 18.47 16.31 1.66
N GLY A 65 17.76 15.22 1.95
CA GLY A 65 18.01 14.37 3.12
C GLY A 65 19.38 13.71 3.04
N PHE A 66 19.73 13.14 1.88
CA PHE A 66 21.05 12.55 1.63
C PHE A 66 22.18 13.60 1.66
N GLU A 67 21.97 14.79 1.11
CA GLU A 67 22.94 15.89 1.18
C GLU A 67 23.16 16.37 2.63
N ALA A 68 22.09 16.50 3.42
CA ALA A 68 22.20 16.86 4.83
C ALA A 68 22.91 15.78 5.67
N GLU A 69 22.77 14.50 5.30
CA GLU A 69 23.46 13.39 5.96
C GLU A 69 24.96 13.37 5.59
N MET A 70 25.33 13.72 4.35
CA MET A 70 26.74 13.89 3.94
C MET A 70 27.42 15.13 4.55
N ASP A 71 26.68 16.24 4.74
CA ASP A 71 27.20 17.45 5.40
C ASP A 71 27.21 17.33 6.94
N SER A 72 26.51 16.33 7.51
CA SER A 72 26.50 16.06 8.95
C SER A 72 27.70 15.24 9.44
N ASN A 73 28.91 15.57 8.97
CA ASN A 73 30.12 15.19 9.68
C ASN A 73 30.43 16.31 10.69
N PRO A 74 30.02 16.18 11.97
CA PRO A 74 30.16 17.28 12.91
C PRO A 74 31.64 17.61 13.10
N GLU A 75 31.93 18.91 13.09
CA GLU A 75 33.18 19.52 13.49
C GLU A 75 33.74 18.82 14.74
N GLN A 76 34.80 18.05 14.55
CA GLN A 76 35.72 17.74 15.64
C GLN A 76 36.62 18.96 15.84
N ASP A 77 36.46 19.60 16.99
CA ASP A 77 37.51 20.40 17.62
C ASP A 77 38.89 19.71 17.43
N PRO A 78 39.99 20.46 17.24
CA PRO A 78 41.29 19.91 16.91
C PRO A 78 41.94 19.32 18.16
N VAL A 79 41.39 18.24 18.70
CA VAL A 79 42.05 17.44 19.74
C VAL A 79 42.94 16.44 19.03
N ALA A 80 44.20 16.82 18.89
CA ALA A 80 45.36 15.98 18.60
C ALA A 80 45.08 14.86 17.60
N ALA A 81 45.36 15.14 16.32
CA ALA A 81 45.59 14.13 15.30
C ALA A 81 46.21 12.89 15.96
N ALA A 82 45.42 11.82 16.06
CA ALA A 82 45.87 10.58 16.65
C ALA A 82 47.18 10.23 15.96
N LEU A 83 48.31 10.39 16.66
CA LEU A 83 49.64 10.24 16.09
C LEU A 83 49.71 8.85 15.45
N LYS A 84 49.58 8.82 14.12
CA LYS A 84 49.67 7.60 13.34
C LYS A 84 51.11 7.12 13.44
N GLY A 85 51.30 5.92 13.97
CA GLY A 85 52.62 5.33 14.16
C GLY A 85 52.62 4.23 15.20
N THR A 86 53.70 3.46 15.22
CA THR A 86 53.94 2.45 16.25
C THR A 86 54.00 3.10 17.64
N VAL A 87 53.83 2.31 18.69
CA VAL A 87 53.89 2.80 20.09
C VAL A 87 55.18 3.61 20.35
N GLY A 88 56.30 3.21 19.74
CA GLY A 88 57.57 3.93 19.81
C GLY A 88 57.52 5.32 19.14
N MET A 89 56.89 5.44 17.97
CA MET A 89 56.71 6.74 17.31
C MET A 89 55.86 7.68 18.17
N ARG A 90 54.76 7.16 18.75
CA ARG A 90 53.85 7.93 19.60
C ARG A 90 54.54 8.41 20.89
N PHE A 91 55.46 7.63 21.44
CA PHE A 91 56.27 8.04 22.59
C PHE A 91 57.24 9.18 22.22
N VAL A 92 58.01 9.01 21.14
CA VAL A 92 59.03 9.99 20.70
C VAL A 92 58.41 11.32 20.28
N THR A 93 57.20 11.29 19.69
CA THR A 93 56.49 12.50 19.29
C THR A 93 55.59 13.07 20.39
N SER A 94 55.57 12.48 21.59
CA SER A 94 54.74 13.01 22.68
C SER A 94 55.25 14.40 23.11
N PRO A 95 54.36 15.39 23.29
CA PRO A 95 54.77 16.74 23.72
C PRO A 95 55.59 16.73 25.01
N ALA A 96 55.21 15.89 25.97
CA ALA A 96 55.92 15.72 27.24
C ALA A 96 57.36 15.19 27.05
N PHE A 97 57.59 14.25 26.13
CA PHE A 97 58.94 13.74 25.86
C PHE A 97 59.78 14.74 25.07
N LEU A 98 59.19 15.44 24.11
CA LEU A 98 59.88 16.47 23.33
C LEU A 98 60.30 17.67 24.20
N ASP A 99 59.45 18.11 25.12
CA ASP A 99 59.77 19.23 26.00
C ASP A 99 60.79 18.82 27.08
N TRP A 100 60.72 17.59 27.58
CA TRP A 100 61.77 17.01 28.42
C TRP A 100 63.12 16.94 27.68
N MET A 101 63.12 16.45 26.44
CA MET A 101 64.32 16.38 25.61
C MET A 101 64.93 17.77 25.37
N LYS A 102 64.12 18.79 25.08
CA LYS A 102 64.59 20.18 24.94
C LYS A 102 65.23 20.71 26.22
N SER A 103 64.70 20.35 27.39
CA SER A 103 65.24 20.80 28.69
C SER A 103 66.58 20.16 29.06
N ILE A 104 66.86 18.95 28.56
CA ILE A 104 68.05 18.17 28.95
C ILE A 104 69.13 18.18 27.86
N ALA A 105 68.73 18.29 26.60
CA ALA A 105 69.64 18.30 25.45
C ALA A 105 69.28 19.44 24.47
N PRO A 106 69.52 20.73 24.84
CA PRO A 106 69.23 21.88 23.97
C PRO A 106 69.96 21.85 22.63
N SER A 107 71.11 21.15 22.56
CA SER A 107 71.95 21.02 21.37
C SER A 107 71.85 19.64 20.69
N GLY A 108 70.80 18.86 20.99
CA GLY A 108 70.54 17.57 20.33
C GLY A 108 71.43 16.41 20.78
N SER A 109 72.29 16.59 21.79
CA SER A 109 73.04 15.50 22.43
C SER A 109 73.04 15.66 23.95
N VAL A 110 72.84 14.55 24.66
CA VAL A 110 72.92 14.52 26.13
C VAL A 110 74.40 14.54 26.52
N SER A 111 74.81 15.46 27.40
CA SER A 111 76.19 15.53 27.85
C SER A 111 76.58 14.25 28.61
N ARG A 112 77.79 13.74 28.39
CA ARG A 112 78.26 12.47 28.98
C ARG A 112 78.41 12.55 30.52
N GLN A 113 78.33 13.75 31.08
CA GLN A 113 78.34 14.03 32.52
C GLN A 113 76.94 14.02 33.17
N ALA A 114 75.85 14.07 32.39
CA ALA A 114 74.49 14.00 32.93
C ALA A 114 74.14 12.55 33.31
N LYS A 115 74.15 12.24 34.62
CA LYS A 115 73.72 10.96 35.17
C LYS A 115 72.40 11.12 35.92
N GLY A 116 71.52 10.11 35.85
CA GLY A 116 70.28 10.07 36.62
C GLY A 116 69.05 10.74 35.98
N LEU A 117 69.04 10.89 34.65
CA LEU A 117 67.91 11.48 33.93
C LEU A 117 66.73 10.48 33.86
N ILE A 118 65.57 10.89 34.38
CA ILE A 118 64.32 10.12 34.32
C ILE A 118 63.33 10.95 33.49
N SER A 119 62.76 10.33 32.45
CA SER A 119 61.70 10.94 31.66
C SER A 119 60.38 10.95 32.43
N PRO A 120 59.55 12.00 32.31
CA PRO A 120 58.18 12.00 32.81
C PRO A 120 57.37 10.81 32.27
N ALA A 121 56.41 10.33 33.06
CA ALA A 121 55.47 9.30 32.61
C ALA A 121 54.62 9.84 31.44
N VAL A 122 54.64 9.14 30.31
CA VAL A 122 53.79 9.45 29.14
C VAL A 122 52.54 8.58 29.23
N GLU A 123 51.38 9.19 29.50
CA GLU A 123 50.11 8.47 29.60
C GLU A 123 49.56 8.11 28.21
N PHE A 124 49.36 6.82 27.96
CA PHE A 124 48.68 6.33 26.76
C PHE A 124 47.21 6.06 27.09
N LYS A 125 46.33 7.00 26.74
CA LYS A 125 44.91 7.00 27.10
C LYS A 125 44.15 5.69 26.74
N ASN A 126 44.57 4.94 25.72
CA ASN A 126 43.82 3.79 25.20
C ASN A 126 44.66 2.51 24.96
N LEU A 127 45.77 2.30 25.67
CA LEU A 127 46.61 1.11 25.40
C LEU A 127 45.97 -0.21 25.88
N PHE A 128 45.01 -0.14 26.81
CA PHE A 128 44.34 -1.30 27.42
C PHE A 128 42.82 -1.08 27.61
N ALA A 129 42.20 -0.21 26.81
CA ALA A 129 40.75 -0.05 26.85
C ALA A 129 40.09 -1.37 26.41
N LYS A 130 39.37 -2.00 27.33
CA LYS A 130 38.55 -3.18 27.04
C LYS A 130 37.24 -2.67 26.44
N ASP A 131 37.20 -2.50 25.12
CA ASP A 131 35.94 -2.26 24.44
C ASP A 131 35.08 -3.53 24.49
N LEU A 132 33.82 -3.36 24.87
CA LEU A 132 32.86 -4.44 25.04
C LEU A 132 32.38 -4.89 23.66
N VAL A 133 32.61 -6.16 23.31
CA VAL A 133 32.05 -6.77 22.10
C VAL A 133 30.55 -6.91 22.31
N THR A 134 29.75 -6.18 21.52
CA THR A 134 28.28 -6.19 21.60
C THR A 134 27.68 -6.60 20.26
N GLY A 135 26.44 -7.08 20.28
CA GLY A 135 25.73 -7.52 19.08
C GLY A 135 25.03 -6.40 18.30
N SER A 136 25.28 -5.12 18.65
CA SER A 136 24.56 -3.98 18.08
C SER A 136 25.19 -3.39 16.83
N ASP A 137 26.49 -3.62 16.60
CA ASP A 137 27.22 -3.13 15.44
C ASP A 137 27.79 -4.28 14.60
N ASP A 138 27.77 -4.09 13.29
CA ASP A 138 28.25 -5.04 12.29
C ASP A 138 29.78 -5.24 12.35
N GLU A 139 30.52 -4.24 12.82
CA GLU A 139 31.96 -4.38 13.12
C GLU A 139 32.27 -5.15 14.42
N SER A 140 31.24 -5.55 15.18
CA SER A 140 31.36 -6.31 16.43
C SER A 140 30.67 -7.68 16.31
N ALA A 141 30.12 -8.22 17.40
CA ALA A 141 29.41 -9.51 17.37
C ALA A 141 28.08 -9.48 16.62
N GLY A 142 27.63 -8.30 16.12
CA GLY A 142 26.42 -8.15 15.31
C GLY A 142 26.46 -8.97 14.03
N ALA A 143 27.63 -9.10 13.39
CA ALA A 143 27.83 -9.96 12.22
C ALA A 143 27.53 -11.45 12.47
N PHE A 144 27.54 -11.90 13.73
CA PHE A 144 27.19 -13.27 14.12
C PHE A 144 25.72 -13.42 14.54
N VAL A 145 24.97 -12.32 14.67
CA VAL A 145 23.54 -12.35 14.97
C VAL A 145 22.78 -12.67 13.68
N GLN A 146 22.54 -13.96 13.44
CA GLN A 146 21.63 -14.39 12.39
C GLN A 146 20.19 -14.21 12.85
N THR A 147 19.44 -13.32 12.20
CA THR A 147 18.00 -13.21 12.39
C THR A 147 17.32 -14.49 11.92
N ASP A 148 16.46 -15.07 12.75
CA ASP A 148 15.70 -16.26 12.39
C ASP A 148 14.67 -15.92 11.29
N TYR A 149 14.81 -16.55 10.13
CA TYR A 149 13.86 -16.44 9.04
C TYR A 149 12.85 -17.57 9.16
N THR A 150 11.75 -17.31 9.87
CA THR A 150 10.76 -18.34 10.24
C THR A 150 10.04 -18.97 9.05
N GLY A 151 10.14 -18.37 7.85
CA GLY A 151 9.50 -18.90 6.65
C GLY A 151 7.96 -18.94 6.72
N ILE A 152 7.35 -18.31 7.73
CA ILE A 152 5.90 -18.29 7.91
C ILE A 152 5.31 -17.28 6.92
N TYR A 153 4.50 -17.78 5.99
CA TYR A 153 3.67 -16.94 5.13
C TYR A 153 2.29 -16.79 5.77
N GLU A 154 1.93 -15.56 6.15
CA GLU A 154 0.57 -15.22 6.55
C GLU A 154 -0.13 -14.56 5.34
N PRO A 155 -1.09 -15.24 4.70
CA PRO A 155 -1.86 -14.62 3.65
C PRO A 155 -2.66 -13.45 4.23
N LEU A 156 -2.82 -12.38 3.45
CA LEU A 156 -3.68 -11.26 3.82
C LEU A 156 -5.07 -11.80 4.18
N GLY A 157 -5.41 -11.75 5.48
CA GLY A 157 -6.65 -12.28 6.02
C GLY A 157 -7.85 -11.61 5.39
N ARG A 158 -8.48 -12.28 4.43
CA ARG A 158 -9.80 -11.87 3.93
C ARG A 158 -10.84 -12.52 4.81
N TYR A 159 -11.75 -11.71 5.35
CA TYR A 159 -12.94 -12.25 5.99
C TYR A 159 -13.69 -13.12 4.95
N PRO A 160 -14.14 -14.35 5.31
CA PRO A 160 -14.84 -15.19 4.36
C PRO A 160 -16.14 -14.50 3.90
N LEU A 161 -16.19 -14.10 2.63
CA LEU A 161 -17.41 -13.59 2.00
C LEU A 161 -18.38 -14.76 1.78
N ASN A 162 -19.38 -14.87 2.63
CA ASN A 162 -20.32 -15.99 2.68
C ASN A 162 -21.65 -15.74 1.95
N VAL A 163 -21.73 -14.74 1.07
CA VAL A 163 -22.96 -14.42 0.33
C VAL A 163 -23.46 -15.61 -0.50
N VAL A 164 -22.55 -16.41 -1.05
CA VAL A 164 -22.88 -17.64 -1.80
C VAL A 164 -23.53 -18.71 -0.91
N GLY A 165 -23.34 -18.64 0.42
CA GLY A 165 -23.98 -19.52 1.40
C GLY A 165 -25.46 -19.20 1.67
N LEU A 166 -25.94 -18.03 1.24
CA LEU A 166 -27.35 -17.63 1.38
C LEU A 166 -28.24 -18.18 0.25
N VAL A 167 -27.64 -18.72 -0.80
CA VAL A 167 -28.35 -19.21 -1.99
C VAL A 167 -28.18 -20.72 -2.14
N ASN A 168 -29.24 -21.39 -2.60
CA ASN A 168 -29.17 -22.82 -2.89
C ASN A 168 -28.30 -23.07 -4.12
N ARG A 169 -27.33 -23.97 -3.98
CA ARG A 169 -26.40 -24.34 -5.06
C ARG A 169 -26.90 -25.59 -5.77
N ARG A 170 -26.92 -25.55 -7.10
CA ARG A 170 -27.16 -26.71 -7.96
C ARG A 170 -25.99 -26.87 -8.92
N THR A 171 -25.74 -28.09 -9.36
CA THR A 171 -24.74 -28.40 -10.38
C THR A 171 -25.41 -28.52 -11.75
N THR A 172 -24.69 -28.16 -12.80
CA THR A 172 -25.12 -28.32 -14.20
C THR A 172 -23.92 -28.71 -15.04
N THR A 173 -24.16 -29.48 -16.10
CA THR A 173 -23.16 -29.83 -17.13
C THR A 173 -23.36 -29.03 -18.42
N SER A 174 -24.39 -28.20 -18.49
CA SER A 174 -24.73 -27.37 -19.63
C SER A 174 -24.25 -25.93 -19.42
N ASP A 175 -23.84 -25.28 -20.51
CA ASP A 175 -23.44 -23.86 -20.53
C ASP A 175 -24.63 -22.89 -20.41
N LEU A 176 -25.86 -23.39 -20.59
CA LEU A 176 -27.10 -22.65 -20.44
C LEU A 176 -27.99 -23.32 -19.39
N ILE A 177 -28.59 -22.51 -18.52
CA ILE A 177 -29.61 -22.92 -17.55
C ILE A 177 -30.93 -22.30 -17.96
N GLU A 178 -31.94 -23.14 -18.11
CA GLU A 178 -33.31 -22.74 -18.41
C GLU A 178 -34.21 -23.00 -17.20
N PHE A 179 -35.00 -22.00 -16.81
CA PHE A 179 -35.99 -22.14 -15.74
C PHE A 179 -37.22 -21.32 -16.05
N VAL A 180 -38.37 -21.81 -15.59
CA VAL A 180 -39.65 -21.11 -15.73
C VAL A 180 -39.89 -20.30 -14.47
N ARG A 181 -40.15 -18.99 -14.62
CA ARG A 181 -40.60 -18.12 -13.53
C ARG A 181 -42.05 -17.72 -13.74
N GLN A 182 -42.82 -17.71 -12.66
CA GLN A 182 -44.16 -17.14 -12.67
C GLN A 182 -44.05 -15.62 -12.59
N THR A 183 -44.65 -14.90 -13.52
CA THR A 183 -44.63 -13.43 -13.59
C THR A 183 -45.81 -12.83 -12.84
N VAL A 184 -46.99 -13.45 -12.98
CA VAL A 184 -48.24 -12.99 -12.35
C VAL A 184 -48.71 -14.01 -11.33
N ARG A 185 -48.88 -13.56 -10.08
CA ARG A 185 -49.56 -14.31 -9.02
C ARG A 185 -51.06 -14.06 -9.12
N VAL A 186 -51.86 -15.10 -8.88
CA VAL A 186 -53.32 -14.98 -8.75
C VAL A 186 -53.66 -13.99 -7.63
N GLN A 187 -54.38 -12.92 -7.98
CA GLN A 187 -54.89 -11.92 -7.05
C GLN A 187 -56.39 -11.65 -7.24
N GLU A 188 -57.02 -12.33 -8.20
CA GLU A 188 -58.41 -12.13 -8.64
C GLU A 188 -59.43 -12.74 -7.67
N ALA A 189 -59.11 -12.79 -6.37
CA ALA A 189 -60.04 -13.26 -5.35
C ALA A 189 -61.01 -12.14 -4.96
N ALA A 190 -62.26 -12.24 -5.42
CA ALA A 190 -63.34 -11.33 -5.04
C ALA A 190 -64.51 -12.07 -4.38
N SER A 191 -65.30 -11.36 -3.56
CA SER A 191 -66.56 -11.88 -3.02
C SER A 191 -67.59 -11.97 -4.13
N VAL A 192 -68.14 -13.16 -4.35
CA VAL A 192 -69.11 -13.44 -5.42
C VAL A 192 -70.50 -13.57 -4.81
N PRO A 193 -71.48 -12.78 -5.26
CA PRO A 193 -72.87 -12.92 -4.81
C PRO A 193 -73.48 -14.23 -5.31
N GLU A 194 -74.42 -14.81 -4.56
CA GLU A 194 -75.13 -16.04 -4.96
C GLU A 194 -75.91 -15.84 -6.26
N ALA A 195 -75.89 -16.87 -7.12
CA ALA A 195 -76.61 -16.84 -8.39
C ALA A 195 -78.13 -16.83 -8.14
N ASN A 196 -78.84 -15.90 -8.77
CA ASN A 196 -80.30 -15.79 -8.68
C ASN A 196 -81.03 -16.40 -9.90
N VAL A 197 -80.28 -16.78 -10.94
CA VAL A 197 -80.82 -17.32 -12.19
C VAL A 197 -80.04 -18.56 -12.63
N THR A 198 -80.73 -19.49 -13.29
CA THR A 198 -80.13 -20.74 -13.81
C THR A 198 -79.40 -20.53 -15.14
N GLU A 199 -79.82 -19.54 -15.93
CA GLU A 199 -79.16 -19.11 -17.16
C GLU A 199 -79.01 -17.59 -17.10
N TYR A 200 -77.78 -17.10 -17.20
CA TYR A 200 -77.49 -15.66 -17.17
C TYR A 200 -77.65 -15.08 -18.58
N SER A 201 -78.64 -14.21 -18.76
CA SER A 201 -78.93 -13.55 -20.04
C SER A 201 -78.42 -12.10 -20.08
N GLY A 202 -77.98 -11.56 -18.94
CA GLY A 202 -77.52 -10.19 -18.79
C GLY A 202 -78.67 -9.19 -18.59
N ALA A 203 -79.87 -9.65 -18.25
CA ALA A 203 -81.02 -8.79 -17.99
C ALA A 203 -80.89 -8.06 -16.63
N THR A 204 -81.56 -6.91 -16.51
CA THR A 204 -81.48 -6.06 -15.31
C THR A 204 -81.94 -6.81 -14.06
N GLY A 205 -81.04 -6.98 -13.08
CA GLY A 205 -81.31 -7.67 -11.81
C GLY A 205 -80.87 -9.15 -11.78
N GLU A 206 -80.33 -9.67 -12.87
CA GLU A 206 -79.71 -11.00 -12.90
C GLU A 206 -78.32 -10.97 -12.28
N VAL A 207 -78.01 -12.00 -11.49
CA VAL A 207 -76.69 -12.20 -10.89
C VAL A 207 -76.20 -13.57 -11.31
N SER A 208 -75.11 -13.61 -12.09
CA SER A 208 -74.51 -14.83 -12.63
C SER A 208 -73.92 -15.73 -11.53
N GLY A 209 -73.34 -15.12 -10.48
CA GLY A 209 -72.64 -15.85 -9.42
C GLY A 209 -71.37 -16.57 -9.87
N GLU A 210 -70.86 -16.23 -11.07
CA GLU A 210 -69.61 -16.75 -11.59
C GLU A 210 -68.41 -16.25 -10.78
N LYS A 211 -67.51 -17.18 -10.48
CA LYS A 211 -66.26 -16.85 -9.80
C LYS A 211 -65.33 -16.09 -10.76
N PRO A 212 -64.58 -15.10 -10.28
CA PRO A 212 -63.60 -14.44 -11.11
C PRO A 212 -62.58 -15.46 -11.62
N GLU A 213 -62.28 -15.38 -12.90
CA GLU A 213 -61.22 -16.17 -13.50
C GLU A 213 -59.86 -15.59 -13.08
N ALA A 214 -58.98 -16.47 -12.61
CA ALA A 214 -57.63 -16.11 -12.22
C ALA A 214 -56.65 -16.44 -13.36
N THR A 215 -55.83 -15.47 -13.73
CA THR A 215 -54.80 -15.67 -14.75
C THR A 215 -53.46 -15.97 -14.09
N ILE A 216 -52.76 -16.97 -14.59
CA ILE A 216 -51.38 -17.27 -14.19
C ILE A 216 -50.51 -17.19 -15.44
N GLU A 217 -49.46 -16.38 -15.37
CA GLU A 217 -48.50 -16.21 -16.44
C GLU A 217 -47.13 -16.76 -16.04
N PHE A 218 -46.49 -17.44 -16.98
CA PHE A 218 -45.17 -18.04 -16.83
C PHE A 218 -44.25 -17.57 -17.96
N GLU A 219 -42.99 -17.32 -17.62
CA GLU A 219 -41.94 -16.94 -18.56
C GLU A 219 -40.78 -17.92 -18.46
N GLN A 220 -40.29 -18.37 -19.61
CA GLN A 220 -39.10 -19.19 -19.73
C GLN A 220 -37.86 -18.29 -19.79
N VAL A 221 -36.97 -18.42 -18.81
CA VAL A 221 -35.75 -17.63 -18.69
C VAL A 221 -34.53 -18.51 -18.92
N THR A 222 -33.68 -18.09 -19.85
CA THR A 222 -32.42 -18.77 -20.15
C THR A 222 -31.25 -17.90 -19.70
N THR A 223 -30.38 -18.44 -18.85
CA THR A 223 -29.21 -17.75 -18.30
C THR A 223 -27.92 -18.50 -18.65
N PRO A 224 -26.90 -17.83 -19.22
CA PRO A 224 -25.61 -18.45 -19.51
C PRO A 224 -24.74 -18.58 -18.27
N VAL A 225 -24.06 -19.72 -18.15
CA VAL A 225 -23.00 -19.96 -17.16
C VAL A 225 -21.76 -19.17 -17.57
N LYS A 226 -21.17 -18.44 -16.62
CA LYS A 226 -19.99 -17.60 -16.86
C LYS A 226 -18.79 -18.16 -16.13
N THR A 227 -17.69 -18.33 -16.85
CA THR A 227 -16.42 -18.79 -16.30
C THR A 227 -15.65 -17.62 -15.69
N LEU A 228 -15.23 -17.76 -14.43
CA LEU A 228 -14.33 -16.84 -13.74
C LEU A 228 -12.96 -17.50 -13.60
N ALA A 229 -12.05 -17.21 -14.53
CA ALA A 229 -10.70 -17.77 -14.51
C ALA A 229 -9.68 -16.72 -14.05
N VAL A 230 -8.74 -17.14 -13.19
CA VAL A 230 -7.57 -16.35 -12.77
C VAL A 230 -6.33 -17.20 -13.00
N TRP A 231 -5.29 -16.60 -13.57
CA TRP A 231 -3.99 -17.22 -13.73
C TRP A 231 -2.93 -16.36 -13.05
N ILE A 232 -1.99 -17.01 -12.35
CA ILE A 232 -0.87 -16.34 -11.69
C ILE A 232 0.40 -16.84 -12.37
N PRO A 233 1.15 -15.98 -13.10
CA PRO A 233 2.44 -16.37 -13.63
C PRO A 233 3.43 -16.61 -12.49
N ALA A 234 4.03 -17.80 -12.47
CA ALA A 234 5.17 -18.11 -11.61
C ALA A 234 6.26 -18.77 -12.42
N THR A 235 7.51 -18.35 -12.21
CA THR A 235 8.65 -18.98 -12.87
C THR A 235 9.03 -20.27 -12.16
N LYS A 236 9.58 -21.24 -12.91
CA LYS A 236 10.06 -22.51 -12.33
C LYS A 236 11.16 -22.31 -11.28
N ARG A 237 11.94 -21.23 -11.40
CA ARG A 237 12.98 -20.87 -10.43
C ARG A 237 12.36 -20.32 -9.15
N ALA A 238 11.41 -19.38 -9.26
CA ALA A 238 10.70 -18.85 -8.09
C ALA A 238 9.97 -19.94 -7.29
N LEU A 239 9.34 -20.91 -7.95
CA LEU A 239 8.69 -22.06 -7.30
C LEU A 239 9.67 -23.08 -6.67
N SER A 240 10.93 -23.07 -7.10
CA SER A 240 11.96 -23.95 -6.56
C SER A 240 12.65 -23.31 -5.35
N ASP A 241 12.84 -21.99 -5.39
CA ASP A 241 13.65 -21.27 -4.42
C ASP A 241 12.83 -20.79 -3.21
N ALA A 242 11.53 -20.50 -3.41
CA ALA A 242 10.63 -20.08 -2.36
C ALA A 242 9.57 -21.15 -2.07
N SER A 243 9.77 -21.92 -0.98
CA SER A 243 8.80 -22.93 -0.51
C SER A 243 7.42 -22.34 -0.20
N GLN A 244 7.35 -21.03 0.09
CA GLN A 244 6.13 -20.30 0.44
C GLN A 244 5.19 -20.03 -0.75
N ILE A 245 5.69 -20.09 -1.99
CA ILE A 245 4.93 -19.77 -3.22
C ILE A 245 4.50 -21.06 -3.96
N ARG A 246 4.91 -22.23 -3.46
CA ARG A 246 4.54 -23.55 -3.99
C ARG A 246 3.11 -23.94 -3.67
#